data_AF-A0A1G7ISN2-F1
#
_entry.id   AF-A0A1G7ISN2-F1
#
_cell.length_a   1.000
_cell.length_b   1.000
_cell.length_c   1.000
_cell.angle_alpha   90.00
_cell.angle_beta   90.00
_cell.angle_gamma   90.00
#
_symmetry.space_group_name_H-M   'P 1'
#
loop_
_entity.id
_entity.type
_entity.pdbx_description
1 polymer ?
#
loop_
_entity_poly.entity_id
_entity_poly.type
_entity_poly.pdbx_seq_one_letter_code
_entity_poly.pdbx_strand_id
1 'polypeptide(L)'
;MTGLTEKNLDVLSGYAAAGNRELYWNYLAELPGNDGYGRLALGVVRNDNMPGATANAYAQHYAQQHGGRVLSEREWDDFGVKLIQNDFNIRQERMEIGDVQGALNLSGKLVQDAHDLSFNAIHIDPNAWTPRKLLEAARHHGANGLEESEKIWKTMLDNDLMGTRRGAATLGDMARAAGMSTAERASYGADMAAAWTSAIGDRSHMDPNVIGRNDHFFGRDRNGDWSEFTSAQPTTTVSFTEMKDVTDPRLLRELEDTRSLRLEREAARKDFHPDDPGRLIGSPHPMADAHPRTSLPGAHSDPLYASLRMQLPMEISNDKAAQMALVARQSNIRDASELCDVEVQGRSIVCTGIRPGSVATLDLTSPAPPMERSLAQGQQWDAALQQQALDASMQQASQQASVTRTGPVMGL
;
A
#
# COMPACT_ATOMS: atom_id res chain seq x y z
N MET A 1 9.18 -18.68 24.35
CA MET A 1 10.08 -19.52 23.52
C MET A 1 10.26 -18.79 22.21
N THR A 2 11.49 -18.68 21.71
CA THR A 2 11.72 -18.20 20.34
C THR A 2 11.52 -19.38 19.40
N GLY A 3 11.05 -19.18 18.15
CA GLY A 3 10.89 -20.24 17.15
C GLY A 3 9.48 -20.82 17.05
N LEU A 4 9.27 -21.65 16.03
CA LEU A 4 7.98 -22.25 15.70
C LEU A 4 7.67 -23.41 16.67
N THR A 5 6.40 -23.55 17.05
CA THR A 5 5.92 -24.65 17.91
C THR A 5 5.01 -25.58 17.13
N GLU A 6 4.77 -26.80 17.63
CA GLU A 6 3.79 -27.74 17.07
C GLU A 6 2.40 -27.12 16.93
N LYS A 7 1.98 -26.32 17.92
CA LYS A 7 0.71 -25.58 17.85
C LYS A 7 0.69 -24.57 16.69
N ASN A 8 1.83 -23.93 16.40
CA ASN A 8 1.91 -23.01 15.27
C ASN A 8 1.88 -23.77 13.94
N LEU A 9 2.54 -24.94 13.86
CA LEU A 9 2.45 -25.80 12.68
C LEU A 9 1.02 -26.26 12.41
N ASP A 10 0.27 -26.63 13.44
CA ASP A 10 -1.13 -27.04 13.29
C ASP A 10 -1.99 -25.93 12.66
N VAL A 11 -1.87 -24.69 13.17
CA VAL A 11 -2.56 -23.52 12.60
C VAL A 11 -2.13 -23.27 11.14
N LEU A 12 -0.82 -23.27 10.85
CA LEU A 12 -0.30 -23.08 9.50
C LEU A 12 -0.76 -24.19 8.54
N SER A 13 -0.82 -25.43 9.01
CA SER A 13 -1.31 -26.58 8.25
C SER A 13 -2.78 -26.40 7.87
N GLY A 14 -3.61 -25.97 8.82
CA GLY A 14 -5.02 -25.65 8.58
C GLY A 14 -5.21 -24.63 7.47
N TYR A 15 -4.46 -23.52 7.52
CA TYR A 15 -4.52 -22.50 6.47
C TYR A 15 -3.94 -22.97 5.13
N ALA A 16 -2.85 -23.73 5.12
CA ALA A 16 -2.28 -24.30 3.89
C ALA A 16 -3.23 -25.31 3.21
N ALA A 17 -3.91 -26.14 4.01
CA ALA A 17 -4.90 -27.10 3.53
C ALA A 17 -6.16 -26.40 2.99
N ALA A 18 -6.60 -25.33 3.63
CA ALA A 18 -7.72 -24.50 3.18
C ALA A 18 -7.38 -23.59 1.99
N GLY A 19 -6.10 -23.47 1.62
CA GLY A 19 -5.65 -22.51 0.60
C GLY A 19 -5.73 -21.05 1.07
N ASN A 20 -5.82 -20.80 2.38
CA ASN A 20 -5.99 -19.46 2.93
C ASN A 20 -4.65 -18.73 3.05
N ARG A 21 -4.20 -18.17 1.92
CA ARG A 21 -2.90 -17.49 1.80
C ARG A 21 -2.78 -16.28 2.73
N GLU A 22 -3.86 -15.53 2.89
CA GLU A 22 -3.83 -14.33 3.73
C GLU A 22 -3.67 -14.68 5.20
N LEU A 23 -4.48 -15.61 5.74
CA LEU A 23 -4.36 -15.99 7.14
C LEU A 23 -3.06 -16.77 7.41
N TYR A 24 -2.57 -17.56 6.46
CA TYR A 24 -1.27 -18.23 6.55
C TYR A 24 -0.12 -17.23 6.82
N TRP A 25 0.03 -16.23 5.95
CA TRP A 25 1.09 -15.23 6.10
C TRP A 25 0.85 -14.27 7.27
N ASN A 26 -0.42 -13.96 7.56
CA ASN A 26 -0.82 -13.16 8.71
C ASN A 26 -0.37 -13.82 10.01
N TYR A 27 -0.72 -15.09 10.21
CA TYR A 27 -0.36 -15.83 11.42
C TYR A 27 1.15 -15.89 11.60
N LEU A 28 1.90 -16.24 10.54
CA LEU A 28 3.37 -16.29 10.59
C LEU A 28 3.98 -14.94 11.00
N ALA A 29 3.45 -13.84 10.49
CA ALA A 29 3.95 -12.50 10.74
C ALA A 29 3.63 -11.93 12.14
N GLU A 30 2.72 -12.57 12.87
CA GLU A 30 2.41 -12.25 14.27
C GLU A 30 3.28 -13.01 15.26
N LEU A 31 3.88 -14.13 14.85
CA LEU A 31 4.66 -14.97 15.74
C LEU A 31 5.88 -14.22 16.31
N PRO A 32 6.12 -14.28 17.63
CA PRO A 32 7.28 -13.65 18.24
C PRO A 32 8.60 -14.17 17.65
N GLY A 33 9.46 -13.24 17.24
CA GLY A 33 10.77 -13.57 16.64
C GLY A 33 10.73 -13.87 15.14
N ASN A 34 9.60 -13.62 14.46
CA ASN A 34 9.56 -13.65 12.99
C ASN A 34 10.48 -12.56 12.39
N ASP A 35 11.05 -12.86 11.23
CA ASP A 35 12.00 -12.00 10.51
C ASP A 35 11.34 -10.99 9.55
N GLY A 36 10.00 -10.96 9.48
CA GLY A 36 9.24 -10.08 8.60
C GLY A 36 8.87 -10.68 7.24
N TYR A 37 9.26 -11.92 6.92
CA TYR A 37 8.89 -12.56 5.66
C TYR A 37 7.37 -12.65 5.45
N GLY A 38 6.61 -13.10 6.46
CA GLY A 38 5.15 -13.13 6.38
C GLY A 38 4.53 -11.76 6.08
N ARG A 39 5.10 -10.68 6.63
CA ARG A 39 4.63 -9.31 6.35
C ARG A 39 4.88 -8.89 4.91
N LEU A 40 6.04 -9.23 4.36
CA LEU A 40 6.36 -8.97 2.96
C LEU A 40 5.39 -9.72 2.04
N ALA A 41 5.12 -10.99 2.33
CA ALA A 41 4.20 -11.83 1.56
C ALA A 41 2.75 -11.32 1.60
N LEU A 42 2.27 -10.78 2.72
CA LEU A 42 0.93 -10.18 2.82
C LEU A 42 0.72 -9.04 1.82
N GLY A 43 1.72 -8.20 1.61
CA GLY A 43 1.65 -7.11 0.63
C GLY A 43 1.42 -7.62 -0.79
N VAL A 44 2.05 -8.76 -1.13
CA VAL A 44 1.87 -9.44 -2.42
C VAL A 44 0.46 -10.03 -2.53
N VAL A 45 -0.02 -10.72 -1.49
CA VAL A 45 -1.36 -11.34 -1.49
C VAL A 45 -2.47 -10.31 -1.64
N ARG A 46 -2.37 -9.19 -0.92
CA ARG A 46 -3.39 -8.13 -0.93
C ARG A 46 -3.23 -7.12 -2.06
N ASN A 47 -2.06 -7.10 -2.70
CA ASN A 47 -1.65 -6.09 -3.67
C ASN A 47 -1.86 -4.66 -3.16
N ASP A 48 -1.70 -4.45 -1.84
CA ASP A 48 -2.11 -3.22 -1.16
C ASP A 48 -0.94 -2.30 -0.81
N ASN A 49 0.29 -2.70 -1.14
CA ASN A 49 1.49 -1.88 -1.01
C ASN A 49 2.35 -1.96 -2.28
N MET A 50 3.26 -0.99 -2.43
CA MET A 50 4.10 -0.89 -3.62
C MET A 50 5.06 -2.08 -3.83
N PRO A 51 5.71 -2.66 -2.79
CA PRO A 51 6.59 -3.80 -3.00
C PRO A 51 5.82 -5.04 -3.46
N GLY A 52 4.63 -5.25 -2.89
CA GLY A 52 3.72 -6.33 -3.28
C GLY A 52 3.25 -6.19 -4.72
N ALA A 53 2.76 -4.99 -5.08
CA ALA A 53 2.35 -4.69 -6.44
C ALA A 53 3.50 -4.79 -7.46
N THR A 54 4.70 -4.33 -7.08
CA THR A 54 5.90 -4.47 -7.91
C THR A 54 6.27 -5.94 -8.12
N ALA A 55 6.17 -6.78 -7.09
CA ALA A 55 6.44 -8.21 -7.20
C ALA A 55 5.43 -8.92 -8.12
N ASN A 56 4.14 -8.61 -7.98
CA ASN A 56 3.08 -9.13 -8.86
C ASN A 56 3.29 -8.69 -10.31
N ALA A 57 3.54 -7.41 -10.55
CA ALA A 57 3.82 -6.88 -11.88
C ALA A 57 5.08 -7.50 -12.49
N TYR A 58 6.14 -7.68 -11.69
CA TYR A 58 7.36 -8.35 -12.13
C TYR A 58 7.09 -9.78 -12.58
N ALA A 59 6.39 -10.58 -11.76
CA ALA A 59 6.07 -11.96 -12.08
C ALA A 59 5.22 -12.06 -13.37
N GLN A 60 4.21 -11.20 -13.51
CA GLN A 60 3.36 -11.15 -14.70
C GLN A 60 4.14 -10.74 -15.95
N HIS A 61 4.96 -9.70 -15.87
CA HIS A 61 5.78 -9.23 -16.98
C HIS A 61 6.79 -10.30 -17.41
N TYR A 62 7.43 -10.96 -16.43
CA TYR A 62 8.40 -12.02 -16.69
C TYR A 62 7.74 -13.22 -17.40
N ALA A 63 6.59 -13.67 -16.89
CA ALA A 63 5.80 -14.76 -17.49
C ALA A 63 5.36 -14.44 -18.93
N GLN A 64 5.01 -13.18 -19.21
CA GLN A 64 4.64 -12.74 -20.55
C GLN A 64 5.85 -12.73 -21.49
N GLN A 65 6.97 -12.15 -21.06
CA GLN A 65 8.16 -12.01 -21.92
C GLN A 65 8.85 -13.34 -22.22
N HIS A 66 8.92 -14.25 -21.24
CA HIS A 66 9.71 -15.47 -21.36
C HIS A 66 8.85 -16.71 -21.62
N GLY A 67 7.56 -16.67 -21.26
CA GLY A 67 6.61 -17.77 -21.46
C GLY A 67 5.47 -17.45 -22.43
N GLY A 68 5.29 -16.18 -22.83
CA GLY A 68 4.15 -15.76 -23.65
C GLY A 68 2.80 -15.83 -22.93
N ARG A 69 2.80 -15.85 -21.58
CA ARG A 69 1.60 -16.09 -20.78
C ARG A 69 1.17 -14.86 -20.00
N VAL A 70 -0.11 -14.51 -20.14
CA VAL A 70 -0.81 -13.56 -19.28
C VAL A 70 -1.74 -14.35 -18.38
N LEU A 71 -1.51 -14.31 -17.07
CA LEU A 71 -2.27 -15.12 -16.10
C LEU A 71 -3.37 -14.25 -15.49
N SER A 72 -4.52 -14.86 -15.25
CA SER A 72 -5.63 -14.28 -14.50
C SER A 72 -5.30 -14.16 -13.01
N GLU A 73 -6.07 -13.34 -12.27
CA GLU A 73 -5.92 -13.25 -10.82
C GLU A 73 -6.16 -14.60 -10.13
N ARG A 74 -7.02 -15.45 -10.70
CA ARG A 74 -7.28 -16.81 -10.21
C ARG A 74 -6.10 -17.75 -10.44
N GLU A 75 -5.48 -17.73 -11.61
CA GLU A 75 -4.27 -18.54 -11.85
C GLU A 75 -3.11 -18.11 -10.93
N TRP A 76 -2.97 -16.81 -10.65
CA TRP A 76 -2.02 -16.31 -9.64
C TRP A 76 -2.43 -16.68 -8.21
N ASP A 77 -3.72 -16.80 -7.92
CA ASP A 77 -4.21 -17.32 -6.64
C ASP A 77 -3.80 -18.78 -6.44
N ASP A 78 -4.08 -19.62 -7.43
CA ASP A 78 -3.74 -21.05 -7.46
C ASP A 78 -2.23 -21.26 -7.27
N PHE A 79 -1.41 -20.45 -7.96
CA PHE A 79 0.03 -20.40 -7.72
C PHE A 79 0.37 -20.11 -6.26
N GLY A 80 -0.24 -19.08 -5.67
CA GLY A 80 0.01 -18.72 -4.28
C GLY A 80 -0.45 -19.79 -3.29
N VAL A 81 -1.51 -20.55 -3.61
CA VAL A 81 -1.97 -21.68 -2.79
C VAL A 81 -0.92 -22.78 -2.83
N LYS A 82 -0.36 -23.06 -4.01
CA LYS A 82 0.76 -23.99 -4.13
C LYS A 82 1.99 -23.52 -3.35
N LEU A 83 2.27 -22.22 -3.38
CA LEU A 83 3.38 -21.62 -2.65
C LEU A 83 3.27 -21.82 -1.14
N ILE A 84 2.12 -21.52 -0.52
CA ILE A 84 1.98 -21.73 0.93
C ILE A 84 2.06 -23.21 1.32
N GLN A 85 1.61 -24.12 0.46
CA GLN A 85 1.74 -25.56 0.68
C GLN A 85 3.20 -26.00 0.65
N ASN A 86 3.98 -25.53 -0.32
CA ASN A 86 5.40 -25.85 -0.42
C ASN A 86 6.21 -25.19 0.72
N ASP A 87 5.91 -23.94 1.07
CA ASP A 87 6.50 -23.26 2.23
C ASP A 87 6.20 -24.00 3.54
N PHE A 88 4.94 -24.43 3.74
CA PHE A 88 4.55 -25.23 4.91
C PHE A 88 5.33 -26.55 5.00
N ASN A 89 5.44 -27.30 3.90
CA ASN A 89 6.16 -28.57 3.87
C ASN A 89 7.63 -28.38 4.31
N ILE A 90 8.29 -27.31 3.84
CA ILE A 90 9.66 -27.02 4.25
C ILE A 90 9.73 -26.69 5.75
N ARG A 91 8.79 -25.91 6.28
CA ARG A 91 8.74 -25.62 7.73
C ARG A 91 8.54 -26.89 8.56
N GLN A 92 7.68 -27.79 8.09
CA GLN A 92 7.47 -29.09 8.71
C GLN A 92 8.76 -29.92 8.74
N GLU A 93 9.48 -30.03 7.62
CA GLU A 93 10.78 -30.71 7.56
C GLU A 93 11.80 -30.12 8.54
N ARG A 94 11.83 -28.77 8.70
CA ARG A 94 12.70 -28.11 9.70
C ARG A 94 12.31 -28.47 11.14
N MET A 95 11.01 -28.58 11.42
CA MET A 95 10.50 -28.98 12.72
C MET A 95 10.84 -30.44 13.04
N GLU A 96 10.76 -31.34 12.06
CA GLU A 96 11.10 -32.76 12.22
C GLU A 96 12.57 -32.98 12.60
N ILE A 97 13.48 -32.13 12.11
CA ILE A 97 14.90 -32.17 12.49
C ILE A 97 15.23 -31.34 13.75
N GLY A 98 14.22 -30.79 14.42
CA GLY A 98 14.35 -30.00 15.64
C GLY A 98 14.84 -28.56 15.45
N ASP A 99 14.91 -28.05 14.22
CA ASP A 99 15.29 -26.67 13.94
C ASP A 99 14.08 -25.71 13.98
N VAL A 100 13.62 -25.45 15.20
CA VAL A 100 12.46 -24.58 15.44
C VAL A 100 12.69 -23.11 15.04
N GLN A 101 13.94 -22.62 15.04
CA GLN A 101 14.23 -21.25 14.60
C GLN A 101 14.22 -21.15 13.09
N GLY A 102 14.89 -22.08 12.40
CA GLY A 102 14.88 -22.09 10.94
C GLY A 102 13.50 -22.44 10.38
N ALA A 103 12.66 -23.18 11.11
CA ALA A 103 11.26 -23.38 10.75
C ALA A 103 10.42 -22.09 10.83
N LEU A 104 10.71 -21.20 11.79
CA LEU A 104 10.04 -19.89 11.89
C LEU A 104 10.57 -18.93 10.81
N ASN A 105 11.89 -18.86 10.67
CA ASN A 105 12.60 -17.93 9.78
C ASN A 105 13.40 -18.73 8.75
N LEU A 106 12.71 -19.18 7.70
CA LEU A 106 13.32 -19.92 6.60
C LEU A 106 14.47 -19.09 5.98
N SER A 107 15.57 -19.76 5.66
CA SER A 107 16.66 -19.12 4.93
C SER A 107 16.22 -18.69 3.53
N GLY A 108 16.93 -17.74 2.93
CA GLY A 108 16.61 -17.27 1.59
C GLY A 108 16.63 -18.39 0.56
N LYS A 109 17.55 -19.36 0.73
CA LYS A 109 17.59 -20.57 -0.11
C LYS A 109 16.34 -21.44 0.04
N LEU A 110 15.84 -21.67 1.26
CA LEU A 110 14.65 -22.51 1.48
C LEU A 110 13.38 -21.83 0.97
N VAL A 111 13.26 -20.52 1.18
CA VAL A 111 12.17 -19.73 0.59
C VAL A 111 12.21 -19.79 -0.94
N GLN A 112 13.41 -19.69 -1.53
CA GLN A 112 13.58 -19.85 -2.97
C GLN A 112 13.11 -21.22 -3.45
N ASP A 113 13.46 -22.31 -2.75
CA ASP A 113 13.06 -23.66 -3.15
C ASP A 113 11.54 -23.83 -3.20
N ALA A 114 10.82 -23.24 -2.24
CA ALA A 114 9.35 -23.21 -2.28
C ALA A 114 8.82 -22.45 -3.52
N HIS A 115 9.43 -21.32 -3.86
CA HIS A 115 9.04 -20.55 -5.07
C HIS A 115 9.35 -21.33 -6.34
N ASP A 116 10.52 -21.94 -6.45
CA ASP A 116 10.94 -22.72 -7.61
C ASP A 116 9.98 -23.86 -7.88
N LEU A 117 9.65 -24.65 -6.86
CA LEU A 117 8.68 -25.74 -6.96
C LEU A 117 7.32 -25.22 -7.43
N SER A 118 6.89 -24.07 -6.93
CA SER A 118 5.59 -23.48 -7.25
C SER A 118 5.53 -22.93 -8.68
N PHE A 119 6.57 -22.23 -9.13
CA PHE A 119 6.66 -21.69 -10.49
C PHE A 119 6.79 -22.81 -11.52
N ASN A 120 7.61 -23.83 -11.24
CA ASN A 120 7.76 -25.00 -12.10
C ASN A 120 6.43 -25.76 -12.25
N ALA A 121 5.63 -25.87 -11.18
CA ALA A 121 4.33 -26.55 -11.21
C ALA A 121 3.33 -25.91 -12.18
N ILE A 122 3.47 -24.61 -12.45
CA ILE A 122 2.65 -23.88 -13.41
C ILE A 122 3.40 -23.58 -14.71
N HIS A 123 4.56 -24.18 -14.97
CA HIS A 123 5.36 -23.95 -16.17
C HIS A 123 5.73 -22.47 -16.42
N ILE A 124 6.08 -21.76 -15.36
CA ILE A 124 6.69 -20.43 -15.43
C ILE A 124 8.14 -20.56 -14.94
N ASP A 125 9.05 -19.87 -15.61
CA ASP A 125 10.46 -19.83 -15.19
C ASP A 125 10.55 -19.23 -13.77
N PRO A 126 11.22 -19.92 -12.81
CA PRO A 126 11.36 -19.42 -11.45
C PRO A 126 12.01 -18.04 -11.30
N ASN A 127 12.69 -17.53 -12.33
CA ASN A 127 13.17 -16.15 -12.38
C ASN A 127 12.04 -15.11 -12.36
N ALA A 128 10.78 -15.52 -12.52
CA ALA A 128 9.61 -14.68 -12.21
C ALA A 128 9.52 -14.32 -10.71
N TRP A 129 10.22 -15.02 -9.82
CA TRP A 129 10.39 -14.59 -8.43
C TRP A 129 11.41 -13.45 -8.35
N THR A 130 10.96 -12.26 -7.95
CA THR A 130 11.74 -11.02 -7.96
C THR A 130 13.16 -11.14 -7.36
N PRO A 131 13.36 -11.79 -6.19
CA PRO A 131 14.69 -11.91 -5.59
C PRO A 131 15.61 -12.94 -6.26
N ARG A 132 15.10 -13.88 -7.07
CA ARG A 132 15.86 -15.08 -7.49
C ARG A 132 17.19 -14.74 -8.14
N LYS A 133 17.17 -13.93 -9.21
CA LYS A 133 18.38 -13.58 -9.98
C LYS A 133 19.43 -12.94 -9.07
N LEU A 134 18.98 -12.08 -8.14
CA LEU A 134 19.84 -11.40 -7.16
C LEU A 134 20.48 -12.40 -6.19
N LEU A 135 19.69 -13.30 -5.62
CA LEU A 135 20.17 -14.28 -4.65
C LEU A 135 21.09 -15.32 -5.28
N GLU A 136 20.81 -15.77 -6.51
CA GLU A 136 21.67 -16.68 -7.28
C GLU A 136 23.02 -16.03 -7.61
N ALA A 137 23.00 -14.81 -8.15
CA ALA A 137 24.23 -14.08 -8.45
C ALA A 137 25.10 -13.92 -7.19
N ALA A 138 24.49 -13.51 -6.07
CA ALA A 138 25.21 -13.40 -4.80
C ALA A 138 25.79 -14.74 -4.34
N ARG A 139 25.05 -15.86 -4.48
CA ARG A 139 25.55 -17.19 -4.10
C ARG A 139 26.75 -17.63 -4.92
N HIS A 140 26.80 -17.24 -6.18
CA HIS A 140 27.91 -17.56 -7.08
C HIS A 140 29.07 -16.54 -7.01
N HIS A 141 28.92 -15.47 -6.21
CA HIS A 141 29.93 -14.41 -6.12
C HIS A 141 30.96 -14.66 -5.01
N GLY A 142 32.18 -15.03 -5.43
CA GLY A 142 33.33 -15.16 -4.54
C GLY A 142 33.22 -16.32 -3.54
N ALA A 143 34.21 -16.42 -2.64
CA ALA A 143 34.30 -17.54 -1.69
C ALA A 143 33.20 -17.53 -0.60
N ASN A 144 32.58 -16.36 -0.34
CA ASN A 144 31.58 -16.17 0.72
C ASN A 144 30.15 -16.04 0.17
N GLY A 145 29.89 -16.44 -1.08
CA GLY A 145 28.63 -16.16 -1.76
C GLY A 145 27.37 -16.64 -1.03
N LEU A 146 27.43 -17.78 -0.34
CA LEU A 146 26.31 -18.29 0.47
C LEU A 146 25.93 -17.31 1.59
N GLU A 147 26.92 -16.79 2.31
CA GLU A 147 26.68 -15.82 3.39
C GLU A 147 26.19 -14.47 2.84
N GLU A 148 26.74 -14.01 1.71
CA GLU A 148 26.33 -12.77 1.07
C GLU A 148 24.89 -12.82 0.57
N SER A 149 24.47 -13.95 -0.01
CA SER A 149 23.08 -14.15 -0.42
C SER A 149 22.11 -14.10 0.76
N GLU A 150 22.46 -14.75 1.88
CA GLU A 150 21.64 -14.69 3.09
C GLU A 150 21.63 -13.30 3.73
N LYS A 151 22.72 -12.53 3.65
CA LYS A 151 22.73 -11.11 4.06
C LYS A 151 21.79 -10.26 3.20
N ILE A 152 21.79 -10.47 1.89
CA ILE A 152 20.88 -9.78 0.96
C ILE A 152 19.43 -10.15 1.28
N TRP A 153 19.14 -11.44 1.47
CA TRP A 153 17.82 -11.93 1.89
C TRP A 153 17.34 -11.22 3.16
N LYS A 154 18.13 -11.25 4.24
CA LYS A 154 17.80 -10.58 5.50
C LYS A 154 17.60 -9.08 5.34
N THR A 155 18.39 -8.43 4.48
CA THR A 155 18.22 -7.00 4.21
C THR A 155 16.91 -6.70 3.50
N MET A 156 16.41 -7.60 2.63
CA MET A 156 15.09 -7.45 1.99
C MET A 156 13.95 -7.64 2.99
N LEU A 157 14.13 -8.49 4.00
CA LEU A 157 13.14 -8.74 5.04
C LEU A 157 13.04 -7.62 6.09
N ASP A 158 14.17 -6.98 6.40
CA ASP A 158 14.26 -5.93 7.43
C ASP A 158 13.30 -4.77 7.16
N ASN A 159 12.27 -4.65 8.01
CA ASN A 159 11.26 -3.60 7.97
C ASN A 159 11.61 -2.41 8.88
N ASP A 160 12.60 -2.55 9.77
CA ASP A 160 12.90 -1.62 10.87
C ASP A 160 13.79 -0.43 10.44
N LEU A 161 14.51 -0.57 9.33
CA LEU A 161 15.26 0.52 8.66
C LEU A 161 14.35 1.48 7.86
N MET A 162 13.18 1.81 8.41
CA MET A 162 12.25 2.84 7.91
C MET A 162 11.95 2.72 6.41
N GLY A 163 11.88 1.50 5.85
CA GLY A 163 11.43 1.29 4.48
C GLY A 163 12.23 1.99 3.35
N THR A 164 13.38 2.59 3.65
CA THR A 164 14.15 3.42 2.69
C THR A 164 14.89 2.61 1.62
N ARG A 165 14.93 1.27 1.77
CA ARG A 165 15.80 0.36 1.02
C ARG A 165 15.10 -0.55 0.00
N ARG A 166 13.81 -0.34 -0.32
CA ARG A 166 13.06 -1.27 -1.20
C ARG A 166 12.59 -0.68 -2.53
N GLY A 167 13.02 0.54 -2.86
CA GLY A 167 12.82 1.07 -4.21
C GLY A 167 13.68 0.32 -5.23
N ALA A 168 13.32 0.41 -6.51
CA ALA A 168 14.09 -0.18 -7.62
C ALA A 168 15.58 0.21 -7.59
N ALA A 169 15.90 1.41 -7.11
CA ALA A 169 17.28 1.89 -6.92
C ALA A 169 18.09 1.02 -5.95
N THR A 170 17.51 0.60 -4.83
CA THR A 170 18.23 -0.22 -3.83
C THR A 170 18.45 -1.65 -4.31
N LEU A 171 17.47 -2.23 -5.02
CA LEU A 171 17.66 -3.54 -5.66
C LEU A 171 18.71 -3.48 -6.78
N GLY A 172 18.81 -2.36 -7.50
CA GLY A 172 19.90 -2.10 -8.44
C GLY A 172 21.28 -1.99 -7.79
N ASP A 173 21.37 -1.37 -6.61
CA ASP A 173 22.62 -1.30 -5.85
C ASP A 173 23.02 -2.66 -5.26
N MET A 174 22.05 -3.44 -4.76
CA MET A 174 22.29 -4.83 -4.34
C MET A 174 22.75 -5.70 -5.51
N ALA A 175 22.16 -5.53 -6.70
CA ALA A 175 22.58 -6.23 -7.91
C ALA A 175 24.04 -5.90 -8.31
N ARG A 176 24.48 -4.65 -8.09
CA ARG A 176 25.90 -4.27 -8.24
C ARG A 176 26.80 -5.00 -7.23
N ALA A 177 26.38 -5.11 -5.97
CA ALA A 177 27.14 -5.79 -4.92
C ALA A 177 27.16 -7.32 -5.08
N ALA A 178 26.12 -7.91 -5.68
CA ALA A 178 25.94 -9.34 -5.87
C ALA A 178 26.80 -9.96 -6.99
N GLY A 179 27.70 -9.20 -7.63
CA GLY A 179 28.60 -9.75 -8.64
C GLY A 179 28.00 -10.00 -10.02
N MET A 180 26.77 -9.54 -10.28
CA MET A 180 26.14 -9.64 -11.60
C MET A 180 26.96 -8.88 -12.67
N SER A 181 27.03 -9.46 -13.87
CA SER A 181 27.63 -8.77 -15.03
C SER A 181 26.88 -7.48 -15.35
N THR A 182 27.51 -6.57 -16.10
CA THR A 182 26.87 -5.31 -16.50
C THR A 182 25.59 -5.54 -17.31
N ALA A 183 25.56 -6.58 -18.17
CA ALA A 183 24.38 -6.92 -18.95
C ALA A 183 23.24 -7.46 -18.08
N GLU A 184 23.54 -8.36 -17.14
CA GLU A 184 22.54 -8.91 -16.20
C GLU A 184 21.96 -7.83 -15.29
N ARG A 185 22.79 -6.91 -14.81
CA ARG A 185 22.34 -5.76 -14.01
C ARG A 185 21.44 -4.83 -14.80
N ALA A 186 21.78 -4.57 -16.06
CA ALA A 186 20.97 -3.71 -16.92
C ALA A 186 19.60 -4.34 -17.20
N SER A 187 19.55 -5.64 -17.53
CA SER A 187 18.29 -6.37 -17.74
C SER A 187 17.47 -6.41 -16.45
N TYR A 188 18.05 -6.84 -15.33
CA TYR A 188 17.34 -6.92 -14.06
C TYR A 188 16.82 -5.55 -13.60
N GLY A 189 17.64 -4.49 -13.73
CA GLY A 189 17.22 -3.14 -13.42
C GLY A 189 16.08 -2.62 -14.31
N ALA A 190 16.10 -2.96 -15.60
CA ALA A 190 15.02 -2.60 -16.53
C ALA A 190 13.72 -3.34 -16.20
N ASP A 191 13.78 -4.64 -15.93
CA ASP A 191 12.61 -5.45 -15.55
C ASP A 191 11.98 -4.91 -14.26
N MET A 192 12.81 -4.59 -13.26
CA MET A 192 12.36 -3.98 -12.00
C MET A 192 11.75 -2.58 -12.19
N ALA A 193 12.35 -1.74 -13.04
CA ALA A 193 11.82 -0.41 -13.33
C ALA A 193 10.48 -0.47 -14.07
N ALA A 194 10.34 -1.40 -15.02
CA ALA A 194 9.09 -1.66 -15.71
C ALA A 194 8.01 -2.16 -14.75
N ALA A 195 8.35 -3.13 -13.89
CA ALA A 195 7.45 -3.65 -12.87
C ALA A 195 7.00 -2.57 -11.89
N TRP A 196 7.91 -1.73 -11.41
CA TRP A 196 7.59 -0.61 -10.52
C TRP A 196 6.68 0.41 -11.21
N THR A 197 6.97 0.77 -12.47
CA THR A 197 6.14 1.69 -13.27
C THR A 197 4.74 1.12 -13.49
N SER A 198 4.64 -0.18 -13.79
CA SER A 198 3.35 -0.87 -13.89
C SER A 198 2.60 -0.78 -12.58
N ALA A 199 3.27 -1.09 -11.47
CA ALA A 199 2.64 -1.17 -10.17
C ALA A 199 2.15 0.18 -9.62
N ILE A 200 2.73 1.33 -10.04
CA ILE A 200 2.19 2.67 -9.73
C ILE A 200 0.73 2.82 -10.20
N GLY A 201 0.42 2.25 -11.37
CA GLY A 201 -0.92 2.29 -11.93
C GLY A 201 -1.81 1.15 -11.45
N ASP A 202 -1.34 0.25 -10.60
CA ASP A 202 -2.15 -0.87 -10.12
C ASP A 202 -3.05 -0.49 -8.94
N ARG A 203 -4.14 -1.25 -8.80
CA ARG A 203 -5.11 -1.13 -7.70
C ARG A 203 -4.98 -2.30 -6.73
N SER A 204 -5.43 -2.06 -5.49
CA SER A 204 -5.56 -3.11 -4.49
C SER A 204 -6.54 -4.20 -4.94
N HIS A 205 -6.26 -5.44 -4.58
CA HIS A 205 -7.12 -6.59 -4.86
C HIS A 205 -8.22 -6.81 -3.80
N MET A 206 -8.41 -5.83 -2.91
CA MET A 206 -9.30 -5.95 -1.77
C MET A 206 -10.75 -5.61 -2.07
N ASP A 207 -11.00 -4.80 -3.12
CA ASP A 207 -12.35 -4.43 -3.54
C ASP A 207 -12.84 -5.41 -4.63
N PRO A 208 -13.89 -6.21 -4.38
CA PRO A 208 -14.42 -7.14 -5.36
C PRO A 208 -15.19 -6.45 -6.50
N ASN A 209 -15.60 -5.19 -6.34
CA ASN A 209 -16.43 -4.47 -7.32
C ASN A 209 -15.63 -3.51 -8.21
N VAL A 210 -14.30 -3.44 -8.03
CA VAL A 210 -13.43 -2.60 -8.86
C VAL A 210 -12.20 -3.40 -9.32
N ILE A 211 -12.08 -3.62 -10.63
CA ILE A 211 -11.04 -4.47 -11.23
C ILE A 211 -10.29 -3.68 -12.29
N GLY A 212 -8.96 -3.76 -12.31
CA GLY A 212 -8.11 -3.09 -13.29
C GLY A 212 -7.15 -2.09 -12.65
N ARG A 213 -6.73 -1.12 -13.45
CA ARG A 213 -5.69 -0.14 -13.15
C ARG A 213 -6.27 1.24 -12.87
N ASN A 214 -5.46 2.17 -12.37
CA ASN A 214 -5.91 3.53 -12.02
C ASN A 214 -6.38 4.34 -13.24
N ASP A 215 -5.78 4.10 -14.40
CA ASP A 215 -6.07 4.76 -15.68
C ASP A 215 -7.13 4.04 -16.53
N HIS A 216 -7.32 2.74 -16.28
CA HIS A 216 -8.29 1.89 -16.98
C HIS A 216 -8.83 0.79 -16.05
N PHE A 217 -10.10 0.88 -15.63
CA PHE A 217 -10.72 -0.09 -14.75
C PHE A 217 -12.19 -0.35 -15.08
N PHE A 218 -12.71 -1.41 -14.46
CA PHE A 218 -14.09 -1.82 -14.52
C PHE A 218 -14.71 -1.68 -13.12
N GLY A 219 -15.84 -1.01 -13.04
CA GLY A 219 -16.62 -0.84 -11.82
C GLY A 219 -17.95 -1.55 -11.93
N ARG A 220 -18.36 -2.23 -10.85
CA ARG A 220 -19.65 -2.89 -10.75
C ARG A 220 -20.62 -2.07 -9.93
N ASP A 221 -21.81 -1.82 -10.48
CA ASP A 221 -22.85 -1.07 -9.80
C ASP A 221 -23.68 -1.93 -8.84
N ARG A 222 -24.68 -1.30 -8.19
CA ARG A 222 -25.59 -1.97 -7.25
C ARG A 222 -26.62 -2.88 -7.93
N ASN A 223 -26.90 -2.66 -9.21
CA ASN A 223 -27.91 -3.41 -9.95
C ASN A 223 -27.36 -4.73 -10.47
N GLY A 224 -26.07 -4.81 -10.75
CA GLY A 224 -25.56 -5.95 -11.47
C GLY A 224 -24.45 -5.65 -12.45
N ASP A 225 -24.38 -4.40 -12.89
CA ASP A 225 -23.87 -4.07 -14.20
C ASP A 225 -22.42 -3.60 -14.12
N TRP A 226 -21.64 -3.99 -15.12
CA TRP A 226 -20.25 -3.59 -15.25
C TRP A 226 -20.12 -2.42 -16.21
N SER A 227 -19.36 -1.42 -15.79
CA SER A 227 -18.97 -0.30 -16.64
C SER A 227 -17.45 -0.17 -16.70
N GLU A 228 -16.95 0.11 -17.88
CA GLU A 228 -15.56 0.44 -18.18
C GLU A 228 -15.34 1.94 -17.97
N PHE A 229 -14.23 2.28 -17.32
CA PHE A 229 -13.80 3.64 -17.05
C PHE A 229 -12.38 3.83 -17.59
N THR A 230 -12.22 4.78 -18.49
CA THR A 230 -10.92 5.13 -19.09
C THR A 230 -10.63 6.62 -18.91
N SER A 231 -9.43 6.94 -18.46
CA SER A 231 -8.91 8.31 -18.43
C SER A 231 -8.01 8.57 -19.63
N ALA A 232 -8.27 9.63 -20.42
CA ALA A 232 -7.50 9.94 -21.63
C ALA A 232 -6.16 10.68 -21.36
N GLN A 233 -5.85 11.07 -20.13
CA GLN A 233 -4.60 11.75 -19.78
C GLN A 233 -4.03 11.26 -18.43
N PRO A 234 -2.69 11.16 -18.30
CA PRO A 234 -2.00 11.11 -17.01
C PRO A 234 -1.90 12.54 -16.47
N THR A 235 -3.03 13.16 -16.14
CA THR A 235 -3.06 14.47 -15.49
C THR A 235 -3.87 14.37 -14.20
N THR A 236 -3.44 15.18 -13.24
CA THR A 236 -3.79 15.23 -11.81
C THR A 236 -5.24 15.61 -11.49
N THR A 237 -6.15 15.49 -12.45
CA THR A 237 -7.57 15.84 -12.31
C THR A 237 -8.39 14.73 -12.92
N VAL A 238 -9.23 14.07 -12.11
CA VAL A 238 -10.08 12.95 -12.54
C VAL A 238 -11.19 13.46 -13.46
N SER A 239 -10.86 13.61 -14.73
CA SER A 239 -11.80 13.77 -15.84
C SER A 239 -11.90 12.40 -16.51
N PHE A 240 -12.81 11.55 -16.03
CA PHE A 240 -13.16 10.33 -16.76
C PHE A 240 -13.75 10.73 -18.11
N THR A 241 -13.03 10.42 -19.18
CA THR A 241 -13.39 10.89 -20.51
C THR A 241 -14.52 10.04 -21.09
N GLU A 242 -14.60 8.76 -20.72
CA GLU A 242 -15.62 7.84 -21.22
C GLU A 242 -16.02 6.81 -20.14
N MET A 243 -17.33 6.66 -19.92
CA MET A 243 -17.94 5.53 -19.22
C MET A 243 -18.69 4.70 -20.26
N LYS A 244 -18.40 3.40 -20.33
CA LYS A 244 -19.03 2.49 -21.30
C LYS A 244 -19.57 1.26 -20.60
N ASP A 245 -20.77 0.84 -20.97
CA ASP A 245 -21.31 -0.42 -20.48
C ASP A 245 -20.50 -1.59 -21.06
N VAL A 246 -20.15 -2.54 -20.20
CA VAL A 246 -19.43 -3.75 -20.61
C VAL A 246 -20.44 -4.77 -21.11
N THR A 247 -20.51 -4.94 -22.43
CA THR A 247 -21.43 -5.89 -23.05
C THR A 247 -20.76 -7.14 -23.61
N ASP A 248 -19.42 -7.19 -23.68
CA ASP A 248 -18.69 -8.36 -24.18
C ASP A 248 -18.87 -9.55 -23.22
N PRO A 249 -19.49 -10.67 -23.66
CA PRO A 249 -19.72 -11.83 -22.80
C PRO A 249 -18.43 -12.47 -22.28
N ARG A 250 -17.30 -12.35 -23.00
CA ARG A 250 -16.03 -12.90 -22.53
C ARG A 250 -15.49 -12.06 -21.37
N LEU A 251 -15.35 -10.76 -21.57
CA LEU A 251 -14.90 -9.84 -20.54
C LEU A 251 -15.79 -9.90 -19.28
N LEU A 252 -17.11 -9.97 -19.44
CA LEU A 252 -18.03 -10.13 -18.30
C LEU A 252 -17.74 -11.39 -17.48
N ARG A 253 -17.42 -12.52 -18.12
CA ARG A 253 -17.04 -13.75 -17.40
C ARG A 253 -15.71 -13.59 -16.65
N GLU A 254 -14.73 -12.93 -17.25
CA GLU A 254 -13.43 -12.68 -16.62
C GLU A 254 -13.56 -11.75 -15.40
N LEU A 255 -14.40 -10.70 -15.49
CA LEU A 255 -14.70 -9.78 -14.39
C LEU A 255 -15.46 -10.47 -13.26
N GLU A 256 -16.49 -11.26 -13.58
CA GLU A 256 -17.25 -11.99 -12.55
C GLU A 256 -16.43 -13.10 -11.88
N ASP A 257 -15.53 -13.77 -12.61
CA ASP A 257 -14.62 -14.74 -12.01
C ASP A 257 -13.64 -14.07 -11.03
N THR A 258 -13.02 -12.96 -11.44
CA THR A 258 -12.13 -12.16 -10.59
C THR A 258 -12.86 -11.62 -9.36
N ARG A 259 -14.10 -11.14 -9.53
CA ARG A 259 -14.95 -10.69 -8.42
C ARG A 259 -15.27 -11.84 -7.46
N SER A 260 -15.63 -13.01 -8.00
CA SER A 260 -15.95 -14.19 -7.19
C SER A 260 -14.76 -14.60 -6.35
N LEU A 261 -13.56 -14.62 -6.92
CA LEU A 261 -12.31 -14.86 -6.20
C LEU A 261 -12.09 -13.87 -5.06
N ARG A 262 -12.31 -12.58 -5.28
CA ARG A 262 -12.12 -11.56 -4.23
C ARG A 262 -13.14 -11.70 -3.11
N LEU A 263 -14.37 -12.12 -3.41
CA LEU A 263 -15.38 -12.45 -2.40
C LEU A 263 -15.01 -13.73 -1.61
N GLU A 264 -14.50 -14.76 -2.30
CA GLU A 264 -13.96 -15.98 -1.67
C GLU A 264 -12.86 -15.60 -0.66
N ARG A 265 -11.92 -14.73 -1.05
CA ARG A 265 -10.87 -14.21 -0.17
C ARG A 265 -11.42 -13.39 1.00
N GLU A 266 -12.42 -12.55 0.76
CA GLU A 266 -13.06 -11.76 1.84
C GLU A 266 -13.75 -12.66 2.87
N ALA A 267 -14.38 -13.76 2.42
CA ALA A 267 -14.95 -14.78 3.29
C ALA A 267 -13.85 -15.54 4.05
N ALA A 268 -12.82 -16.01 3.36
CA ALA A 268 -11.69 -16.75 3.94
C ALA A 268 -10.91 -15.91 4.97
N ARG A 269 -10.82 -14.58 4.81
CA ARG A 269 -10.20 -13.67 5.79
C ARG A 269 -10.87 -13.74 7.18
N LYS A 270 -12.13 -14.20 7.26
CA LYS A 270 -12.91 -14.31 8.50
C LYS A 270 -12.89 -15.72 9.08
N ASP A 271 -12.29 -16.69 8.38
CA ASP A 271 -12.29 -18.11 8.73
C ASP A 271 -11.01 -18.50 9.48
N PHE A 272 -10.90 -17.99 10.72
CA PHE A 272 -9.73 -18.23 11.56
C PHE A 272 -9.69 -19.66 12.09
N HIS A 273 -8.49 -20.23 12.15
CA HIS A 273 -8.26 -21.47 12.87
C HIS A 273 -8.66 -21.30 14.35
N PRO A 274 -9.25 -22.31 15.02
CA PRO A 274 -9.67 -22.19 16.42
C PRO A 274 -8.57 -21.79 17.41
N ASP A 275 -7.32 -22.08 17.05
CA ASP A 275 -6.12 -21.77 17.83
C ASP A 275 -5.38 -20.49 17.39
N ASP A 276 -5.91 -19.79 16.39
CA ASP A 276 -5.44 -18.46 15.99
C ASP A 276 -6.09 -17.39 16.88
N PRO A 277 -5.33 -16.41 17.42
CA PRO A 277 -5.87 -15.30 18.21
C PRO A 277 -6.85 -14.38 17.46
N GLY A 278 -7.03 -14.53 16.15
CA GLY A 278 -8.04 -13.79 15.37
C GLY A 278 -7.62 -12.36 15.05
N ARG A 279 -6.31 -12.07 15.04
CA ARG A 279 -5.79 -10.73 14.78
C ARG A 279 -5.41 -10.62 13.31
N LEU A 280 -5.72 -9.47 12.70
CA LEU A 280 -5.25 -9.13 11.36
C LEU A 280 -4.21 -8.02 11.46
N ILE A 281 -3.03 -8.25 10.89
CA ILE A 281 -2.01 -7.22 10.72
C ILE A 281 -2.15 -6.56 9.35
N GLY A 282 -1.88 -5.25 9.30
CA GLY A 282 -1.74 -4.54 8.03
C GLY A 282 -0.45 -4.91 7.31
N SER A 283 -0.48 -4.83 5.98
CA SER A 283 0.73 -4.96 5.16
C SER A 283 1.73 -3.84 5.50
N PRO A 284 3.04 -4.09 5.41
CA PRO A 284 4.04 -3.04 5.63
C PRO A 284 3.93 -2.00 4.51
N HIS A 285 3.91 -0.72 4.84
CA HIS A 285 4.03 0.38 3.86
C HIS A 285 5.35 1.10 4.15
N PRO A 286 6.46 0.69 3.49
CA PRO A 286 7.73 1.41 3.57
C PRO A 286 7.53 2.90 3.35
N MET A 287 8.34 3.77 3.97
CA MET A 287 8.17 5.23 3.79
C MET A 287 8.38 5.70 2.34
N ALA A 288 9.14 4.94 1.55
CA ALA A 288 9.27 5.14 0.10
C ALA A 288 8.00 4.76 -0.68
N ASP A 289 7.12 3.97 -0.05
CA ASP A 289 5.88 3.39 -0.55
C ASP A 289 4.66 3.98 0.17
N ALA A 290 4.76 5.22 0.65
CA ALA A 290 3.62 5.99 1.12
C ALA A 290 2.72 6.38 -0.07
N HIS A 291 2.24 5.39 -0.82
CA HIS A 291 0.94 5.48 -1.43
C HIS A 291 -0.11 5.17 -0.37
N PRO A 292 -1.27 5.81 -0.46
CA PRO A 292 -2.14 5.94 0.67
C PRO A 292 -3.07 4.77 0.87
N ARG A 293 -3.56 4.66 2.10
CA ARG A 293 -4.93 4.22 2.31
C ARG A 293 -5.86 5.27 1.71
N THR A 294 -6.15 5.17 0.43
CA THR A 294 -7.00 6.12 -0.25
C THR A 294 -8.43 5.63 -0.25
N SER A 295 -9.22 6.11 0.70
CA SER A 295 -10.69 5.98 0.65
C SER A 295 -11.28 7.33 0.28
N LEU A 296 -12.49 7.32 -0.29
CA LEU A 296 -13.27 8.56 -0.39
C LEU A 296 -13.73 8.97 1.03
N PRO A 297 -13.94 10.28 1.28
CA PRO A 297 -14.48 10.76 2.55
C PRO A 297 -15.86 10.14 2.85
N GLY A 298 -16.14 9.88 4.13
CA GLY A 298 -17.47 9.46 4.58
C GLY A 298 -18.40 10.67 4.80
N ALA A 299 -19.70 10.42 4.98
CA ALA A 299 -20.71 11.47 5.17
C ALA A 299 -20.48 12.40 6.38
N HIS A 300 -19.62 11.99 7.32
CA HIS A 300 -19.30 12.74 8.54
C HIS A 300 -17.84 13.23 8.59
N SER A 301 -17.13 13.17 7.46
CA SER A 301 -15.76 13.65 7.37
C SER A 301 -15.68 15.17 7.52
N ASP A 302 -14.54 15.65 8.03
CA ASP A 302 -14.24 17.08 8.10
C ASP A 302 -14.41 17.75 6.71
N PRO A 303 -15.19 18.85 6.57
CA PRO A 303 -15.56 19.38 5.27
C PRO A 303 -14.39 19.89 4.41
N LEU A 304 -13.40 20.54 5.04
CA LEU A 304 -12.23 21.06 4.31
C LEU A 304 -11.32 19.92 3.85
N TYR A 305 -11.09 18.93 4.72
CA TYR A 305 -10.41 17.69 4.33
C TYR A 305 -11.17 16.95 3.22
N ALA A 306 -12.50 16.83 3.32
CA ALA A 306 -13.30 16.15 2.32
C ALA A 306 -13.20 16.84 0.95
N SER A 307 -13.29 18.18 0.93
CA SER A 307 -13.14 18.98 -0.30
C SER A 307 -11.75 18.82 -0.93
N LEU A 308 -10.69 18.94 -0.12
CA LEU A 308 -9.31 18.70 -0.57
C LEU A 308 -9.13 17.29 -1.11
N ARG A 309 -9.66 16.30 -0.41
CA ARG A 309 -9.51 14.90 -0.76
C ARG A 309 -10.23 14.56 -2.06
N MET A 310 -11.37 15.18 -2.35
CA MET A 310 -12.10 15.02 -3.61
C MET A 310 -11.35 15.65 -4.81
N GLN A 311 -10.50 16.65 -4.56
CA GLN A 311 -9.72 17.33 -5.60
C GLN A 311 -8.30 16.75 -5.76
N LEU A 312 -7.76 16.13 -4.70
CA LEU A 312 -6.44 15.52 -4.72
C LEU A 312 -6.43 14.15 -5.42
N PRO A 313 -5.36 13.84 -6.18
CA PRO A 313 -5.18 12.53 -6.79
C PRO A 313 -5.26 11.40 -5.76
N MET A 314 -5.73 10.23 -6.17
CA MET A 314 -5.88 9.07 -5.27
C MET A 314 -4.52 8.54 -4.77
N GLU A 315 -3.42 8.94 -5.39
CA GLU A 315 -2.05 8.65 -5.02
C GLU A 315 -1.58 9.48 -3.81
N ILE A 316 -2.31 10.55 -3.44
CA ILE A 316 -2.03 11.42 -2.29
C ILE A 316 -2.79 10.95 -1.07
N SER A 317 -2.09 10.83 0.07
CA SER A 317 -2.65 10.09 1.19
C SER A 317 -3.76 10.72 1.96
N ASN A 318 -4.64 9.92 2.55
CA ASN A 318 -5.62 10.46 3.50
C ASN A 318 -4.88 11.21 4.64
N ASP A 319 -3.73 10.70 5.08
CA ASP A 319 -2.81 11.37 6.00
C ASP A 319 -2.28 12.70 5.42
N LYS A 320 -1.86 12.69 4.14
CA LYS A 320 -1.30 13.88 3.47
C LYS A 320 -2.36 14.93 3.12
N ALA A 321 -3.54 14.52 2.70
CA ALA A 321 -4.71 15.34 2.44
C ALA A 321 -5.21 15.97 3.75
N ALA A 322 -5.21 15.23 4.86
CA ALA A 322 -5.52 15.78 6.18
C ALA A 322 -4.43 16.73 6.70
N GLN A 323 -3.16 16.42 6.45
CA GLN A 323 -2.05 17.35 6.71
C GLN A 323 -2.20 18.63 5.88
N MET A 324 -2.57 18.52 4.61
CA MET A 324 -2.84 19.67 3.74
C MET A 324 -4.02 20.50 4.27
N ALA A 325 -5.09 19.85 4.74
CA ALA A 325 -6.23 20.53 5.34
C ALA A 325 -5.84 21.33 6.61
N LEU A 326 -4.87 20.85 7.38
CA LEU A 326 -4.32 21.61 8.50
C LEU A 326 -3.49 22.81 8.03
N VAL A 327 -2.58 22.61 7.06
CA VAL A 327 -1.75 23.71 6.52
C VAL A 327 -2.62 24.77 5.85
N ALA A 328 -3.66 24.37 5.13
CA ALA A 328 -4.65 25.28 4.53
C ALA A 328 -5.30 26.19 5.58
N ARG A 329 -5.74 25.65 6.73
CA ARG A 329 -6.28 26.43 7.85
C ARG A 329 -5.28 27.44 8.39
N GLN A 330 -4.03 27.01 8.58
CA GLN A 330 -2.94 27.87 9.08
C GLN A 330 -2.60 28.98 8.09
N SER A 331 -2.76 28.72 6.78
CA SER A 331 -2.61 29.67 5.68
C SER A 331 -3.89 30.43 5.33
N ASN A 332 -4.85 30.50 6.25
CA ASN A 332 -6.06 31.32 6.13
C ASN A 332 -7.06 30.84 5.04
N ILE A 333 -7.10 29.54 4.77
CA ILE A 333 -8.17 28.84 4.02
C ILE A 333 -8.92 27.97 5.05
N ARG A 334 -9.99 28.52 5.62
CA ARG A 334 -10.58 28.00 6.88
C ARG A 334 -11.71 27.02 6.65
N ASP A 335 -12.38 27.11 5.51
CA ASP A 335 -13.51 26.25 5.18
C ASP A 335 -13.48 25.80 3.71
N ALA A 336 -14.30 24.80 3.39
CA ALA A 336 -14.36 24.20 2.06
C ALA A 336 -14.83 25.18 0.98
N SER A 337 -15.61 26.22 1.33
CA SER A 337 -16.10 27.21 0.38
C SER A 337 -15.07 28.27 0.05
N GLU A 338 -14.06 28.45 0.90
CA GLU A 338 -12.92 29.33 0.66
C GLU A 338 -11.83 28.70 -0.22
N LEU A 339 -11.89 27.40 -0.50
CA LEU A 339 -10.92 26.66 -1.31
C LEU A 339 -11.22 26.83 -2.81
N CYS A 340 -10.34 27.50 -3.55
CA CYS A 340 -10.49 27.74 -4.98
C CYS A 340 -9.94 26.60 -5.82
N ASP A 341 -8.69 26.22 -5.54
CA ASP A 341 -7.93 25.31 -6.38
C ASP A 341 -6.92 24.52 -5.56
N VAL A 342 -6.67 23.29 -5.99
CA VAL A 342 -5.79 22.32 -5.35
C VAL A 342 -5.00 21.60 -6.43
N GLU A 343 -3.72 21.89 -6.51
CA GLU A 343 -2.85 21.33 -7.55
C GLU A 343 -1.68 20.57 -6.93
N VAL A 344 -1.30 19.47 -7.57
CA VAL A 344 -0.02 18.78 -7.32
C VAL A 344 1.02 19.31 -8.30
N GLN A 345 1.96 20.10 -7.80
CA GLN A 345 3.06 20.67 -8.58
C GLN A 345 4.37 19.98 -8.24
N GLY A 346 4.77 19.02 -9.08
CA GLY A 346 6.01 18.27 -8.93
C GLY A 346 6.08 17.52 -7.59
N ARG A 347 6.76 18.10 -6.60
CA ARG A 347 6.95 17.53 -5.25
C ARG A 347 6.09 18.18 -4.18
N SER A 348 5.15 19.06 -4.52
CA SER A 348 4.32 19.76 -3.54
C SER A 348 2.84 19.74 -3.88
N ILE A 349 1.99 19.79 -2.87
CA ILE A 349 0.58 20.17 -2.99
C ILE A 349 0.50 21.67 -2.77
N VAL A 350 -0.22 22.38 -3.64
CA VAL A 350 -0.49 23.80 -3.53
C VAL A 350 -2.00 23.99 -3.47
N CYS A 351 -2.49 24.71 -2.46
CA CYS A 351 -3.88 25.10 -2.34
C CYS A 351 -3.99 26.62 -2.36
N THR A 352 -4.96 27.13 -3.12
CA THR A 352 -5.25 28.56 -3.17
C THR A 352 -6.65 28.83 -2.63
N GLY A 353 -6.79 29.90 -1.87
CA GLY A 353 -8.07 30.35 -1.33
C GLY A 353 -8.61 31.60 -2.01
N ILE A 354 -9.91 31.88 -1.82
CA ILE A 354 -10.59 33.06 -2.37
C ILE A 354 -10.00 34.39 -1.84
N ARG A 355 -9.48 34.38 -0.61
CA ARG A 355 -8.93 35.58 0.03
C ARG A 355 -7.54 35.91 -0.51
N PRO A 356 -7.26 37.19 -0.88
CA PRO A 356 -5.95 37.60 -1.37
C PRO A 356 -4.80 37.16 -0.44
N GLY A 357 -3.80 36.47 -1.00
CA GLY A 357 -2.63 35.98 -0.26
C GLY A 357 -2.81 34.64 0.46
N SER A 358 -3.99 34.00 0.37
CA SER A 358 -4.23 32.69 0.99
C SER A 358 -3.71 31.57 0.09
N VAL A 359 -2.42 31.26 0.25
CA VAL A 359 -1.75 30.15 -0.44
C VAL A 359 -1.13 29.22 0.58
N ALA A 360 -1.38 27.93 0.43
CA ALA A 360 -0.86 26.88 1.29
C ALA A 360 -0.04 25.90 0.45
N THR A 361 1.18 25.61 0.87
CA THR A 361 2.07 24.67 0.16
C THR A 361 2.53 23.58 1.12
N LEU A 362 2.46 22.33 0.68
CA LEU A 362 2.89 21.18 1.44
C LEU A 362 3.80 20.28 0.59
N ASP A 363 5.02 20.04 1.06
CA ASP A 363 5.95 19.10 0.43
C ASP A 363 5.43 17.66 0.55
N LEU A 364 5.29 16.98 -0.59
CA LEU A 364 4.85 15.60 -0.70
C LEU A 364 5.85 14.60 -0.13
N THR A 365 7.12 14.99 -0.04
CA THR A 365 8.21 14.06 0.30
C THR A 365 8.56 14.03 1.77
N SER A 366 7.98 14.95 2.52
CA SER A 366 7.98 14.95 3.98
C SER A 366 6.96 13.93 4.52
N PRO A 367 7.29 13.17 5.59
CA PRO A 367 6.34 12.25 6.21
C PRO A 367 5.09 12.98 6.73
N ALA A 368 3.92 12.38 6.52
CA ALA A 368 2.66 12.87 7.07
C ALA A 368 2.37 12.22 8.44
N PRO A 369 1.85 12.98 9.43
CA PRO A 369 1.27 12.38 10.62
C PRO A 369 -0.04 11.63 10.26
N PRO A 370 -0.50 10.67 11.10
CA PRO A 370 -1.79 10.01 10.90
C PRO A 370 -2.94 11.01 10.74
N MET A 371 -3.88 10.71 9.84
CA MET A 371 -5.03 11.55 9.48
C MET A 371 -5.74 12.10 10.71
N GLU A 372 -6.06 11.25 11.68
CA GLU A 372 -6.82 11.63 12.89
C GLU A 372 -6.11 12.73 13.68
N ARG A 373 -4.77 12.74 13.65
CA ARG A 373 -3.95 13.72 14.36
C ARG A 373 -4.03 15.09 13.68
N SER A 374 -3.92 15.14 12.36
CA SER A 374 -4.04 16.39 11.59
C SER A 374 -5.42 17.01 11.72
N LEU A 375 -6.47 16.18 11.68
CA LEU A 375 -7.85 16.63 11.84
C LEU A 375 -8.11 17.16 13.25
N ALA A 376 -7.63 16.47 14.30
CA ALA A 376 -7.76 16.94 15.67
C ALA A 376 -7.04 18.29 15.89
N GLN A 377 -5.85 18.47 15.30
CA GLN A 377 -5.13 19.75 15.34
C GLN A 377 -5.88 20.86 14.60
N GLY A 378 -6.49 20.55 13.46
CA GLY A 378 -7.32 21.51 12.72
C GLY A 378 -8.51 22.00 13.54
N GLN A 379 -9.23 21.08 14.20
CA GLN A 379 -10.36 21.44 15.07
C GLN A 379 -9.94 22.31 16.26
N GLN A 380 -8.78 22.03 16.87
CA GLN A 380 -8.23 22.86 17.95
C GLN A 380 -7.86 24.26 17.46
N TRP A 381 -7.31 24.37 16.26
CA TRP A 381 -6.99 25.65 15.63
C TRP A 381 -8.24 26.50 15.40
N ASP A 382 -9.29 25.90 14.85
CA ASP A 382 -10.57 26.56 14.60
C ASP A 382 -11.22 27.04 15.90
N ALA A 383 -11.20 26.22 16.95
CA ALA A 383 -11.70 26.58 18.28
C ALA A 383 -10.94 27.76 18.91
N ALA A 384 -9.61 27.79 18.79
CA ALA A 384 -8.79 28.88 19.31
C ALA A 384 -9.07 30.21 18.59
N LEU A 385 -9.22 30.18 17.27
CA LEU A 385 -9.60 31.36 16.48
C LEU A 385 -10.98 31.88 16.85
N GLN A 386 -11.96 30.99 17.06
CA GLN A 386 -13.30 31.38 17.46
C GLN A 386 -13.31 32.04 18.84
N GLN A 387 -12.52 31.51 19.78
CA GLN A 387 -12.38 32.10 21.11
C GLN A 387 -11.74 33.50 21.06
N GLN A 388 -10.68 33.68 20.28
CA GLN A 388 -10.07 35.00 20.09
C GLN A 388 -11.04 36.02 19.47
N ALA A 389 -11.87 35.60 18.50
CA ALA A 389 -12.87 36.46 17.91
C ALA A 389 -13.94 36.90 18.93
N LEU A 390 -14.37 35.98 19.80
CA LEU A 390 -15.29 36.28 20.88
C LEU A 390 -14.67 37.26 21.89
N ASP A 391 -13.43 37.03 22.31
CA ASP A 391 -12.73 37.90 23.25
C ASP A 391 -12.51 39.30 22.66
N ALA A 392 -12.13 39.40 21.38
CA ALA A 392 -12.01 40.68 20.68
C ALA A 392 -13.35 41.42 20.59
N SER A 393 -14.45 40.71 20.32
CA SER A 393 -15.79 41.30 20.29
C SER A 393 -16.24 41.82 21.67
N MET A 394 -15.95 41.07 22.74
CA MET A 394 -16.23 41.49 24.11
C MET A 394 -15.38 42.70 24.52
N GLN A 395 -14.11 42.74 24.13
CA GLN A 395 -13.24 43.89 24.37
C GLN A 395 -13.75 45.13 23.62
N GLN A 396 -14.12 45.00 22.35
CA GLN A 396 -14.71 46.11 21.58
C GLN A 396 -16.02 46.60 22.21
N ALA A 397 -16.91 45.70 22.64
CA ALA A 397 -18.15 46.07 23.32
C ALA A 397 -17.89 46.78 24.66
N SER A 398 -16.89 46.33 25.44
CA SER A 398 -16.49 46.97 26.70
C SER A 398 -15.88 48.36 26.50
N GLN A 399 -15.12 48.57 25.41
CA GLN A 399 -14.56 49.87 25.04
C GLN A 399 -15.64 50.85 24.55
N GLN A 400 -16.66 50.37 23.83
CA GLN A 400 -17.79 51.21 23.43
C GLN A 400 -18.69 51.59 24.61
N ALA A 401 -18.83 50.70 25.61
CA ALA A 401 -19.59 50.96 26.84
C ALA A 401 -18.87 51.92 27.81
N SER A 402 -17.53 51.98 27.79
CA SER A 402 -16.76 52.93 28.61
C SER A 402 -16.72 54.34 28.01
N VAL A 403 -16.68 54.47 26.68
CA VAL A 403 -16.74 55.77 25.97
C VAL A 403 -18.11 56.46 26.15
N THR A 404 -19.19 55.70 26.33
CA THR A 404 -20.54 56.26 26.57
C THR A 404 -20.79 56.70 28.02
N ARG A 405 -19.94 56.34 29.00
CA ARG A 405 -20.07 56.79 30.41
C ARG A 405 -19.31 58.08 30.73
N THR A 406 -18.42 58.55 29.88
CA THR A 406 -17.67 59.81 30.04
C THR A 406 -18.25 60.93 29.18
N GLY A 407 -19.56 61.14 29.24
CA GLY A 407 -20.18 62.38 28.75
C GLY A 407 -19.91 63.53 29.72
N PRO A 408 -19.60 64.75 29.25
CA PRO A 408 -19.24 65.86 30.13
C PRO A 408 -20.45 66.31 30.97
N VAL A 409 -20.27 66.29 32.29
CA VAL A 409 -21.12 67.01 33.25
C VAL A 409 -20.85 68.49 33.06
N MET A 410 -21.73 69.20 32.33
CA MET A 410 -21.74 70.67 32.37
C MET A 410 -22.58 71.11 33.56
N GLY A 411 -21.87 71.61 34.57
CA GLY A 411 -22.44 72.36 35.69
C GLY A 411 -23.04 73.69 35.24
N LEU A 412 -23.95 74.15 36.10
CA LEU A 412 -24.86 75.30 36.01
C LEU A 412 -24.26 76.63 35.50
#